data_AF-A0A958D235-F1
#
_entry.id   AF-A0A958D235-F1
#
_cell.length_a   1.000
_cell.length_b   1.000
_cell.length_c   1.000
_cell.angle_alpha   90.00
_cell.angle_beta   90.00
_cell.angle_gamma   90.00
#
_symmetry.space_group_name_H-M   'P 1'
#
loop_
_entity.id
_entity.type
_entity.pdbx_description
1 polymer ?
#
loop_
_entity_poly.entity_id
_entity_poly.type
_entity_poly.pdbx_seq_one_letter_code
_entity_poly.pdbx_strand_id
1 'polypeptide(L)'
;MIEMTVHGLTVEQRREHVLAYLEVPYGSKAGYLSAHGIGAYQIRQWRAQLYAGTLETGLVPRGVWMNDFNVNREVVRLRKQVQALQSAMTAEQAVHEQALAAKQAELDAAGAVTQALGKAIALLHAGTESADSTTGH
;
A
#
# COMPACT_ATOMS: atom_id res chain seq x y z
N MET A 1 2.12 -17.85 27.66
CA MET A 1 2.22 -16.37 27.57
C MET A 1 1.10 -15.77 28.38
N ILE A 2 1.30 -14.60 29.00
CA ILE A 2 0.30 -13.93 29.85
C ILE A 2 0.04 -12.54 29.26
N GLU A 3 -1.15 -12.33 28.69
CA GLU A 3 -1.58 -11.03 28.18
C GLU A 3 -2.15 -10.17 29.32
N MET A 4 -1.32 -9.29 29.90
CA MET A 4 -1.73 -8.49 31.07
C MET A 4 -2.31 -7.11 30.69
N THR A 5 -3.41 -7.17 29.94
CA THR A 5 -4.72 -6.39 30.10
C THR A 5 -4.34 -4.92 30.62
N VAL A 6 -3.91 -4.07 29.68
CA VAL A 6 -4.61 -2.78 29.45
C VAL A 6 -5.46 -3.03 28.21
N HIS A 7 -6.51 -3.82 28.41
CA HIS A 7 -6.93 -4.87 27.48
C HIS A 7 -7.75 -4.38 26.29
N GLY A 8 -8.03 -5.29 25.35
CA GLY A 8 -8.92 -5.09 24.21
C GLY A 8 -8.28 -4.44 23.00
N LEU A 9 -7.48 -3.37 23.17
CA LEU A 9 -6.91 -2.62 22.04
C LEU A 9 -5.54 -3.15 21.60
N THR A 10 -5.41 -3.47 20.30
CA THR A 10 -4.15 -3.84 19.64
C THR A 10 -3.17 -2.66 19.58
N VAL A 11 -1.92 -2.92 19.16
CA VAL A 11 -0.92 -1.85 19.01
C VAL A 11 -1.34 -0.87 17.91
N GLU A 12 -1.96 -1.37 16.84
CA GLU A 12 -2.49 -0.63 15.70
C GLU A 12 -3.62 0.31 16.15
N GLN A 13 -4.54 -0.18 16.97
CA GLN A 13 -5.64 0.63 17.52
C GLN A 13 -5.12 1.70 18.49
N ARG A 14 -4.09 1.41 19.29
CA ARG A 14 -3.42 2.44 20.13
C ARG A 14 -2.72 3.49 19.28
N ARG A 15 -2.03 3.07 18.21
CA ARG A 15 -1.36 3.94 17.23
C ARG A 15 -2.37 4.86 16.54
N GLU A 16 -3.46 4.31 16.06
CA GLU A 16 -4.56 5.05 15.45
C GLU A 16 -5.18 6.06 16.43
N HIS A 17 -5.51 5.63 17.66
CA HIS A 17 -6.06 6.54 18.66
C HIS A 17 -5.10 7.67 19.05
N VAL A 18 -3.79 7.44 19.07
CA VAL A 18 -2.79 8.50 19.26
C VAL A 18 -2.81 9.48 18.08
N LEU A 19 -2.75 8.98 16.84
CA LEU A 19 -2.71 9.83 15.64
C LEU A 19 -3.99 10.67 15.52
N ALA A 20 -5.17 10.06 15.70
CA ALA A 20 -6.44 10.79 15.77
C ALA A 20 -6.45 11.83 16.90
N TYR A 21 -5.96 11.47 18.11
CA TYR A 21 -5.83 12.42 19.22
C TYR A 21 -4.91 13.61 18.92
N LEU A 22 -3.87 13.45 18.08
CA LEU A 22 -3.06 14.58 17.61
C LEU A 22 -3.87 15.51 16.70
N GLU A 23 -4.68 14.95 15.81
CA GLU A 23 -5.50 15.68 14.84
C GLU A 23 -6.73 16.39 15.45
N VAL A 24 -7.24 15.94 16.61
CA VAL A 24 -8.36 16.60 17.31
C VAL A 24 -8.03 18.07 17.62
N PRO A 25 -8.95 19.03 17.35
CA PRO A 25 -8.77 20.45 17.65
C PRO A 25 -8.44 20.78 19.12
N TYR A 26 -7.87 21.96 19.36
CA TYR A 26 -7.67 22.48 20.71
C TYR A 26 -9.01 22.58 21.48
N GLY A 27 -8.97 22.38 22.79
CA GLY A 27 -10.17 22.27 23.65
C GLY A 27 -10.93 20.93 23.52
N SER A 28 -11.10 20.40 22.31
CA SER A 28 -11.94 19.22 22.04
C SER A 28 -11.36 17.88 22.52
N LYS A 29 -10.07 17.85 22.91
CA LYS A 29 -9.32 16.63 23.25
C LYS A 29 -9.88 15.86 24.45
N ALA A 30 -10.49 16.52 25.43
CA ALA A 30 -11.15 15.85 26.55
C ALA A 30 -12.41 15.08 26.12
N GLY A 31 -13.20 15.65 25.20
CA GLY A 31 -14.41 15.01 24.65
C GLY A 31 -14.08 13.74 23.86
N TYR A 32 -13.07 13.81 22.98
CA TYR A 32 -12.56 12.63 22.25
C TYR A 32 -12.13 11.51 23.22
N LEU A 33 -11.35 11.84 24.25
CA LEU A 33 -10.90 10.85 25.24
C LEU A 33 -12.06 10.20 25.99
N SER A 34 -13.07 10.97 26.39
CA SER A 34 -14.28 10.43 27.03
C SER A 34 -15.10 9.57 26.07
N ALA A 35 -15.22 9.94 24.79
CA ALA A 35 -16.02 9.22 23.80
C ALA A 35 -15.43 7.84 23.43
N HIS A 36 -14.10 7.69 23.52
CA HIS A 36 -13.41 6.42 23.27
C HIS A 36 -13.00 5.67 24.55
N GLY A 37 -13.36 6.17 25.74
CA GLY A 37 -13.02 5.51 27.01
C GLY A 37 -11.52 5.52 27.36
N ILE A 38 -10.74 6.46 26.79
CA ILE A 38 -9.28 6.50 26.94
C ILE A 38 -8.89 7.52 28.01
N GLY A 39 -8.21 7.09 29.07
CA GLY A 39 -7.69 7.98 30.09
C GLY A 39 -6.57 8.90 29.56
N ALA A 40 -6.54 10.14 30.03
CA ALA A 40 -5.51 11.13 29.66
C ALA A 40 -4.06 10.67 29.96
N TYR A 41 -3.88 9.75 30.91
CA TYR A 41 -2.58 9.09 31.15
C TYR A 41 -2.25 8.04 30.08
N GLN A 42 -3.20 7.21 29.66
CA GLN A 42 -2.99 6.18 28.62
C GLN A 42 -2.58 6.82 27.29
N ILE A 43 -3.31 7.84 26.81
CA ILE A 43 -2.97 8.50 25.55
C ILE A 43 -1.61 9.21 25.60
N ARG A 44 -1.23 9.76 26.77
CA ARG A 44 0.08 10.38 27.00
C ARG A 44 1.20 9.34 26.95
N GLN A 45 0.97 8.16 27.52
CA GLN A 45 1.91 7.02 27.46
C GLN A 45 2.07 6.49 26.03
N TRP A 46 0.97 6.17 25.35
CA TRP A 46 1.00 5.65 23.98
C TRP A 46 1.66 6.64 23.01
N ARG A 47 1.44 7.95 23.17
CA ARG A 47 2.15 8.95 22.35
C ARG A 47 3.66 9.00 22.65
N ALA A 48 4.08 8.90 23.91
CA ALA A 48 5.50 8.84 24.25
C ALA A 48 6.18 7.58 23.69
N GLN A 49 5.48 6.44 23.75
CA GLN A 49 5.92 5.19 23.13
C GLN A 49 5.97 5.28 21.60
N LEU A 50 4.98 5.92 20.96
CA LEU A 50 4.96 6.13 19.50
C LEU A 50 6.18 6.95 19.04
N TYR A 51 6.51 8.04 19.74
CA TYR A 51 7.66 8.90 19.40
C TYR A 51 9.03 8.23 19.65
N ALA A 52 9.08 7.19 20.48
CA ALA A 52 10.28 6.39 20.72
C ALA A 52 10.33 5.08 19.92
N GLY A 53 9.30 4.77 19.12
CA GLY A 53 9.17 3.49 18.42
C GLY A 53 8.87 2.28 19.33
N THR A 54 8.58 2.49 20.61
CA THR A 54 8.42 1.45 21.63
C THR A 54 6.96 1.04 21.90
N LEU A 55 6.04 1.39 20.98
CA LEU A 55 4.61 1.07 21.13
C LEU A 55 4.33 -0.45 21.13
N GLU A 56 5.09 -1.21 20.33
CA GLU A 56 5.03 -2.67 20.26
C GLU A 56 5.44 -3.33 21.60
N THR A 57 6.52 -2.84 22.20
CA THR A 57 7.12 -3.43 23.41
C THR A 57 6.48 -2.90 24.69
N GLY A 58 5.62 -1.89 24.60
CA GLY A 58 5.04 -1.19 25.74
C GLY A 58 6.06 -0.43 26.61
N LEU A 59 7.33 -0.35 26.19
CA LEU A 59 8.39 0.26 27.00
C LEU A 59 8.27 1.78 27.01
N VAL A 60 7.96 2.34 28.19
CA VAL A 60 7.89 3.80 28.39
C VAL A 60 9.31 4.35 28.52
N PRO A 61 9.73 5.33 27.68
CA PRO A 61 11.03 5.98 27.83
C PRO A 61 11.16 6.71 29.18
N ARG A 62 12.27 6.50 29.88
CA ARG A 62 12.59 7.29 31.09
C ARG A 62 13.23 8.61 30.67
N GLY A 63 12.50 9.72 30.78
CA GLY A 63 13.01 11.04 30.42
C GLY A 63 11.95 12.14 30.41
N VAL A 64 12.30 13.28 29.81
CA VAL A 64 11.36 14.38 29.59
C VAL A 64 10.24 13.92 28.65
N TRP A 65 8.99 14.13 29.07
CA TRP A 65 7.82 13.84 28.26
C TRP A 65 7.82 14.73 27.00
N MET A 66 8.17 14.16 25.84
CA MET A 66 8.12 14.91 24.58
C MET A 66 6.67 15.29 24.26
N ASN A 67 6.36 16.56 24.51
CA ASN A 67 5.03 17.14 24.46
C ASN A 67 4.99 18.38 23.54
N ASP A 68 6.03 18.56 22.72
CA ASP A 68 6.20 19.69 21.83
C ASP A 68 5.05 19.76 20.80
N PHE A 69 4.41 20.92 20.75
CA PHE A 69 3.33 21.22 19.82
C PHE A 69 3.79 21.16 18.36
N ASN A 70 5.03 21.53 18.07
CA ASN A 70 5.61 21.49 16.73
C ASN A 70 5.79 20.04 16.26
N VAL A 71 6.34 19.17 17.10
CA VAL A 71 6.45 17.72 16.81
C VAL A 71 5.07 17.10 16.60
N ASN A 72 4.08 17.42 17.44
CA ASN A 72 2.69 16.97 17.25
C ASN A 72 2.13 17.40 15.88
N ARG A 73 2.37 18.65 15.46
CA ARG A 73 1.92 19.22 14.17
C ARG A 73 2.62 18.57 12.98
N GLU A 74 3.93 18.35 13.08
CA GLU A 74 4.73 17.75 12.02
C GLU A 74 4.38 16.28 11.79
N VAL A 75 4.09 15.50 12.85
CA VAL A 75 3.59 14.12 12.71
C VAL A 75 2.28 14.08 11.93
N VAL A 76 1.36 15.02 12.17
CA VAL A 76 0.10 15.14 11.40
C VAL A 76 0.37 15.58 9.96
N ARG A 77 1.29 16.53 9.72
CA ARG A 77 1.67 16.99 8.38
C ARG A 77 2.25 15.85 7.54
N LEU A 78 3.21 15.12 8.11
CA LEU A 78 3.89 14.00 7.46
C LEU A 78 2.93 12.83 7.19
N ARG A 79 2.03 12.49 8.13
CA ARG A 79 0.99 11.46 7.92
C ARG A 79 0.15 11.76 6.67
N LYS A 80 -0.31 13.01 6.52
CA LYS A 80 -1.12 13.43 5.36
C LYS A 80 -0.33 13.41 4.06
N GLN A 81 0.96 13.75 4.09
CA GLN A 81 1.84 13.64 2.92
C GLN A 81 2.09 12.19 2.51
N VAL A 82 2.35 11.28 3.46
CA VAL A 82 2.52 9.84 3.19
C VAL A 82 1.23 9.24 2.61
N GLN A 83 0.07 9.55 3.18
CA GLN A 83 -1.23 9.07 2.67
C GLN A 83 -1.51 9.58 1.25
N ALA A 84 -1.22 10.86 0.96
CA ALA A 84 -1.37 11.42 -0.38
C ALA A 84 -0.44 10.74 -1.39
N LEU A 85 0.85 10.56 -1.05
CA LEU A 85 1.83 9.87 -1.89
C LEU A 85 1.43 8.40 -2.15
N GLN A 86 0.97 7.68 -1.12
CA GLN A 86 0.45 6.32 -1.28
C GLN A 86 -0.73 6.27 -2.25
N SER A 87 -1.69 7.19 -2.13
CA SER A 87 -2.84 7.26 -3.05
C SER A 87 -2.44 7.59 -4.50
N ALA A 88 -1.43 8.44 -4.68
CA ALA A 88 -0.87 8.76 -5.99
C ALA A 88 -0.16 7.55 -6.60
N MET A 89 0.68 6.84 -5.84
CA MET A 89 1.35 5.61 -6.29
C MET A 89 0.36 4.51 -6.68
N THR A 90 -0.73 4.30 -5.92
CA THR A 90 -1.75 3.30 -6.29
C THR A 90 -2.51 3.68 -7.56
N ALA A 91 -2.74 4.98 -7.80
CA ALA A 91 -3.36 5.44 -9.03
C ALA A 91 -2.41 5.30 -10.24
N GLU A 92 -1.13 5.64 -10.07
CA GLU A 92 -0.12 5.50 -11.11
C GLU A 92 0.11 4.02 -11.49
N GLN A 93 0.22 3.14 -10.49
CA GLN A 93 0.36 1.70 -10.69
C GLN A 93 -0.82 1.12 -11.49
N ALA A 94 -2.06 1.51 -11.17
CA ALA A 94 -3.24 1.07 -11.91
C ALA A 94 -3.25 1.54 -13.38
N VAL A 95 -2.70 2.72 -13.67
CA VAL A 95 -2.54 3.23 -15.05
C VAL A 95 -1.44 2.45 -15.80
N HIS A 96 -0.30 2.18 -15.16
CA HIS A 96 0.77 1.36 -15.74
C HIS A 96 0.31 -0.07 -16.03
N GLU A 97 -0.45 -0.69 -15.12
CA GLU A 97 -1.01 -2.04 -15.32
C GLU A 97 -1.99 -2.09 -16.50
N GLN A 98 -2.85 -1.07 -16.67
CA GLN A 98 -3.73 -0.95 -17.84
C GLN A 98 -2.94 -0.77 -19.15
N ALA A 99 -1.88 0.05 -19.13
CA ALA A 99 -1.02 0.26 -20.29
C ALA A 99 -0.25 -1.02 -20.68
N LEU A 100 0.25 -1.79 -19.71
CA LEU A 100 0.89 -3.08 -19.92
C LEU A 100 -0.09 -4.13 -20.47
N ALA A 101 -1.30 -4.20 -19.93
CA ALA A 101 -2.34 -5.10 -20.42
C ALA A 101 -2.73 -4.81 -21.88
N ALA A 102 -2.88 -3.52 -22.25
CA ALA A 102 -3.12 -3.11 -23.62
C ALA A 102 -1.96 -3.49 -24.56
N LYS A 103 -0.71 -3.27 -24.13
CA LYS A 103 0.48 -3.62 -24.92
C LYS A 103 0.68 -5.13 -25.07
N GLN A 104 0.33 -5.93 -24.07
CA GLN A 104 0.35 -7.38 -24.20
C GLN A 104 -0.68 -7.85 -25.25
N ALA A 105 -1.91 -7.31 -25.22
CA ALA A 105 -2.93 -7.65 -26.21
C ALA A 105 -2.55 -7.26 -27.66
N GLU A 106 -1.85 -6.12 -27.84
CA GLU A 106 -1.26 -5.75 -29.14
C GLU A 106 -0.21 -6.77 -29.62
N LEU A 107 0.68 -7.22 -28.73
CA LEU A 107 1.74 -8.19 -29.04
C LEU A 107 1.16 -9.58 -29.33
N ASP A 108 0.17 -10.03 -28.57
CA ASP A 108 -0.49 -11.32 -28.77
C ASP A 108 -1.21 -11.37 -30.13
N ALA A 109 -1.89 -10.27 -30.51
CA ALA A 109 -2.54 -10.13 -31.81
C ALA A 109 -1.52 -10.13 -32.97
N ALA A 110 -0.41 -9.40 -32.84
CA ALA A 110 0.67 -9.40 -33.83
C ALA A 110 1.35 -10.78 -33.95
N GLY A 111 1.52 -11.49 -32.83
CA GLY A 111 2.02 -12.86 -32.79
C GLY A 111 1.10 -13.84 -33.52
N ALA A 112 -0.22 -13.74 -33.31
CA ALA A 112 -1.21 -14.55 -34.00
C ALA A 112 -1.18 -14.35 -35.53
N VAL A 113 -1.09 -13.10 -36.01
CA VAL A 113 -0.92 -12.79 -37.44
C VAL A 113 0.38 -13.38 -37.99
N THR A 114 1.49 -13.23 -37.27
CA THR A 114 2.79 -13.77 -37.68
C THR A 114 2.77 -15.31 -37.80
N GLN A 115 2.11 -16.00 -36.85
CA GLN A 115 1.91 -17.45 -36.92
C GLN A 115 1.01 -17.87 -38.10
N ALA A 116 -0.03 -17.10 -38.41
CA ALA A 116 -0.90 -17.38 -39.54
C ALA A 116 -0.17 -17.25 -40.89
N LEU A 117 0.64 -16.19 -41.05
CA LEU A 117 1.48 -15.99 -42.23
C LEU A 117 2.54 -17.10 -42.38
N GLY A 118 3.21 -17.48 -41.28
CA GLY A 118 4.17 -18.60 -41.29
C GLY A 118 3.54 -19.93 -41.72
N LYS A 119 2.33 -20.23 -41.23
CA LYS A 119 1.56 -21.42 -41.66
C LYS A 119 1.18 -21.36 -43.14
N ALA A 120 0.76 -20.20 -43.64
CA ALA A 120 0.42 -20.03 -45.06
C ALA A 120 1.65 -20.24 -45.98
N ILE A 121 2.82 -19.72 -45.60
CA ILE A 121 4.08 -19.92 -46.34
C ILE A 121 4.49 -21.39 -46.34
N ALA A 122 4.39 -22.09 -45.21
CA ALA A 122 4.71 -23.52 -45.12
C ALA A 122 3.78 -24.38 -46.01
N LEU A 123 2.47 -24.07 -46.06
CA LEU A 123 1.51 -24.75 -46.93
C LEU A 123 1.79 -24.50 -48.41
N LEU A 124 2.16 -23.28 -48.80
CA LEU A 124 2.56 -22.95 -50.17
C LEU A 124 3.80 -23.75 -50.59
N HIS A 125 4.81 -23.84 -49.73
CA HIS A 125 6.06 -24.54 -50.05
C HIS A 125 5.87 -26.06 -50.22
N ALA A 126 5.16 -26.69 -49.29
CA ALA A 126 4.80 -28.12 -49.40
C ALA A 126 3.94 -28.41 -50.65
N GLY A 127 3.06 -27.46 -51.02
CA GLY A 127 2.31 -27.53 -52.28
C GLY A 127 3.21 -27.49 -53.53
N THR A 128 4.24 -26.65 -53.53
CA THR A 128 5.20 -26.60 -54.65
C THR A 128 6.06 -27.86 -54.78
N GLU A 129 6.57 -28.42 -53.68
CA GLU A 129 7.34 -29.68 -53.72
C GLU A 129 6.49 -30.88 -54.18
N SER A 130 5.20 -30.90 -53.82
CA SER A 130 4.25 -31.93 -54.23
C SER A 130 3.86 -31.86 -55.72
N ALA A 131 3.91 -30.66 -56.32
CA ALA A 131 3.60 -30.46 -57.74
C ALA A 131 4.77 -30.86 -58.65
N ASP A 132 5.99 -30.49 -58.27
CA ASP A 132 7.20 -30.76 -59.06
C ASP A 132 7.48 -32.27 -59.16
N SER A 133 7.33 -32.98 -58.03
CA SER A 133 7.45 -34.44 -57.93
C SER A 133 6.39 -35.25 -58.71
N THR A 134 5.33 -34.61 -59.22
CA THR A 134 4.29 -35.26 -60.04
C THR A 134 4.55 -35.15 -61.56
N THR A 135 5.50 -34.32 -61.99
CA THR A 135 5.72 -34.01 -63.42
C THR A 135 6.90 -34.76 -64.06
N GLY A 136 7.60 -35.61 -63.30
CA GLY A 136 8.82 -36.32 -63.74
C GLY A 136 8.67 -37.85 -63.82
N HIS A 137 7.96 -38.37 -64.82
CA HIS A 137 7.96 -39.80 -65.16
C HIS A 137 7.78 -40.08 -66.66
#